data_AF-A0A9E5NM32-F1
#
_entry.id   AF-A0A9E5NM32-F1
#
_cell.length_a   1.000
_cell.length_b   1.000
_cell.length_c   1.000
_cell.angle_alpha   90.00
_cell.angle_beta   90.00
_cell.angle_gamma   90.00
#
_symmetry.space_group_name_H-M   'P 1'
#
loop_
_entity.id
_entity.type
_entity.pdbx_description
1 polymer ?
#
loop_
_entity_poly.entity_id
_entity_poly.type
_entity_poly.pdbx_seq_one_letter_code
_entity_poly.pdbx_strand_id
1 'polypeptide(L)'
;MLSGTPERGESIGTTFKTALIQAAPELGNKAANLKRMRKLVSATEADLYLFGELYLTGYMCKDLFPELGEDLRGPSVNEVRKIAEGRNASIIFGMPERDEETGVLYNSSVYVSSDGDVVGYRKLYPANFGPFEELQYFRRGSELKVV
;
A
#
# COMPACT_ATOMS: atom_id res chain seq x y z
N MET A 1 -2.29 -48.62 8.10
CA MET A 1 -1.26 -48.12 9.05
C MET A 1 -0.17 -47.49 8.20
N LEU A 2 0.24 -46.23 8.28
CA LEU A 2 -0.06 -45.01 9.07
C LEU A 2 -0.69 -43.98 8.09
N SER A 3 -1.36 -42.88 8.45
CA SER A 3 -1.25 -41.95 9.57
C SER A 3 -2.64 -41.31 9.75
N GLY A 4 -3.19 -41.21 10.96
CA GLY A 4 -2.83 -40.17 11.91
C GLY A 4 -3.84 -39.03 11.75
N THR A 5 -4.87 -38.98 12.59
CA THR A 5 -5.74 -37.81 12.68
C THR A 5 -4.84 -36.62 13.04
N PRO A 6 -4.83 -35.51 12.28
CA PRO A 6 -3.93 -34.40 12.56
C PRO A 6 -4.15 -33.92 14.00
N GLU A 7 -3.05 -33.74 14.74
CA GLU A 7 -3.13 -33.20 16.10
C GLU A 7 -3.65 -31.76 16.05
N ARG A 8 -4.26 -31.30 17.15
CA ARG A 8 -4.71 -29.91 17.30
C ARG A 8 -3.50 -28.97 17.11
N GLY A 9 -3.33 -28.44 15.91
CA GLY A 9 -2.23 -27.53 15.55
C GLY A 9 -1.62 -27.74 14.16
N GLU A 10 -1.90 -28.84 13.47
CA GLU A 10 -1.41 -29.01 12.10
C GLU A 10 -2.28 -28.22 11.10
N SER A 11 -1.71 -27.17 10.51
CA SER A 11 -2.37 -26.38 9.48
C SER A 11 -2.46 -27.16 8.17
N ILE A 12 -3.68 -27.41 7.70
CA ILE A 12 -3.95 -27.96 6.38
C ILE A 12 -3.81 -26.81 5.36
N GLY A 13 -2.60 -26.59 4.85
CA GLY A 13 -2.31 -25.56 3.83
C GLY A 13 -0.96 -24.85 4.01
N THR A 14 -0.50 -24.17 2.97
CA THR A 14 0.68 -23.32 3.01
C THR A 14 0.46 -22.20 4.03
N THR A 15 1.35 -22.05 5.01
CA THR A 15 1.30 -20.94 5.96
C THR A 15 1.61 -19.63 5.24
N PHE A 16 0.75 -18.61 5.42
CA PHE A 16 0.95 -17.26 4.88
C PHE A 16 1.07 -16.26 6.03
N LYS A 17 2.17 -15.51 6.06
CA LYS A 17 2.51 -14.55 7.11
C LYS A 17 2.31 -13.13 6.62
N THR A 18 1.56 -12.34 7.39
CA THR A 18 1.32 -10.92 7.11
C THR A 18 1.93 -10.05 8.20
N ALA A 19 2.65 -9.00 7.81
CA ALA A 19 3.15 -7.96 8.69
C ALA A 19 2.28 -6.70 8.57
N LEU A 20 1.64 -6.30 9.67
CA LEU A 20 0.90 -5.05 9.78
C LEU A 20 1.84 -3.95 10.26
N ILE A 21 2.12 -2.97 9.41
CA ILE A 21 3.12 -1.95 9.69
C ILE A 21 2.45 -0.71 10.27
N GLN A 22 2.53 -0.57 11.59
CA GLN A 22 2.08 0.61 12.32
C GLN A 22 3.23 1.62 12.47
N ALA A 23 3.37 2.51 11.50
CA ALA A 23 4.39 3.55 11.50
C ALA A 23 3.81 4.90 11.03
N ALA A 24 4.22 5.99 11.68
CA ALA A 24 3.85 7.33 11.26
C ALA A 24 4.72 7.79 10.06
N PRO A 25 4.14 8.21 8.93
CA PRO A 25 4.89 8.82 7.84
C PRO A 25 5.35 10.24 8.19
N GLU A 26 6.45 10.67 7.59
CA GLU A 26 6.86 12.07 7.54
C GLU A 26 6.05 12.79 6.45
N LEU A 27 5.36 13.87 6.82
CA LEU A 27 4.44 14.56 5.92
C LEU A 27 5.18 15.15 4.71
N GLY A 28 4.70 14.82 3.51
CA GLY A 28 5.24 15.28 2.22
C GLY A 28 6.59 14.66 1.82
N ASN A 29 7.30 13.98 2.73
CA ASN A 29 8.65 13.48 2.46
C ASN A 29 8.63 12.02 1.97
N LYS A 30 8.29 11.84 0.68
CA LYS A 30 8.26 10.51 0.02
C LYS A 30 9.58 9.75 0.18
N ALA A 31 10.72 10.43 0.04
CA ALA A 31 12.04 9.80 0.14
C ALA A 31 12.31 9.25 1.55
N ALA A 32 12.00 10.00 2.61
CA ALA A 32 12.11 9.53 3.98
C ALA A 32 11.17 8.34 4.26
N ASN A 33 9.94 8.42 3.76
CA ASN A 33 8.94 7.37 3.94
C ASN A 33 9.33 6.05 3.23
N LEU A 34 9.85 6.13 2.01
CA LEU A 34 10.37 4.97 1.26
C LEU A 34 11.60 4.36 1.95
N LYS A 35 12.53 5.20 2.44
CA LYS A 35 13.68 4.73 3.23
C LYS A 35 13.22 3.99 4.49
N ARG A 36 12.20 4.51 5.18
CA ARG A 36 11.61 3.88 6.37
C ARG A 36 10.89 2.58 6.02
N MET A 37 10.13 2.56 4.92
CA MET A 37 9.45 1.37 4.40
C MET A 37 10.44 0.22 4.17
N ARG A 38 11.54 0.49 3.45
CA ARG A 38 12.62 -0.48 3.23
C ARG A 38 13.17 -1.05 4.55
N LYS A 39 13.47 -0.18 5.52
CA LYS A 39 13.96 -0.60 6.84
C LYS A 39 12.98 -1.51 7.57
N LEU A 40 11.68 -1.20 7.54
CA LEU A 40 10.65 -1.96 8.24
C LEU A 40 10.41 -3.33 7.58
N VAL A 41 10.39 -3.37 6.24
CA VAL A 41 10.29 -4.62 5.48
C VAL A 41 11.48 -5.55 5.75
N SER A 42 12.70 -5.01 5.85
CA SER A 42 13.89 -5.79 6.18
C SER A 42 13.96 -6.27 7.63
N ALA A 43 13.15 -5.72 8.55
CA ALA A 43 13.23 -6.02 9.98
C ALA A 43 12.40 -7.25 10.41
N THR A 44 11.56 -7.79 9.53
CA THR A 44 10.71 -8.96 9.81
C THR A 44 10.58 -9.85 8.58
N GLU A 45 10.12 -11.08 8.76
CA GLU A 45 9.83 -12.02 7.68
C GLU A 45 8.33 -12.19 7.52
N ALA A 46 7.82 -11.84 6.36
CA ALA A 46 6.41 -11.96 5.98
C ALA A 46 6.30 -12.10 4.47
N ASP A 47 5.21 -12.73 4.02
CA ASP A 47 4.82 -12.88 2.61
C ASP A 47 4.08 -11.62 2.11
N LEU A 48 3.47 -10.87 3.03
CA LEU A 48 2.78 -9.60 2.75
C LEU A 48 3.08 -8.55 3.82
N TYR A 49 3.40 -7.34 3.39
CA TYR A 49 3.55 -6.16 4.26
C TYR A 49 2.44 -5.16 3.97
N LEU A 50 1.68 -4.77 4.99
CA LEU A 50 0.60 -3.79 4.88
C LEU A 50 0.97 -2.48 5.59
N PHE A 51 1.05 -1.41 4.82
CA PHE A 51 1.23 -0.04 5.31
C PHE A 51 -0.11 0.70 5.36
N GLY A 52 -0.14 1.77 6.17
CA GLY A 52 -1.33 2.58 6.37
C GLY A 52 -1.76 3.41 5.15
N GLU A 53 -2.94 4.01 5.29
CA GLU A 53 -3.51 4.96 4.33
C GLU A 53 -2.57 6.14 4.07
N LEU A 54 -2.43 6.48 2.79
CA LEU A 54 -1.54 7.54 2.29
C LEU A 54 -0.11 7.48 2.86
N TYR A 55 0.40 6.33 3.30
CA TYR A 55 1.70 6.22 3.97
C TYR A 55 2.87 6.77 3.14
N LEU A 56 2.78 6.72 1.80
CA LEU A 56 3.82 7.30 0.93
C LEU A 56 4.08 8.78 1.24
N THR A 57 3.03 9.55 1.53
CA THR A 57 3.10 11.01 1.73
C THR A 57 2.72 11.44 3.13
N GLY A 58 1.91 10.67 3.83
CA GLY A 58 1.14 11.09 5.00
C GLY A 58 -0.21 11.68 4.65
N TYR A 59 -1.18 11.45 5.55
CA TYR A 59 -2.60 11.79 5.36
C TYR A 59 -2.87 13.30 5.40
N MET A 60 -2.10 14.07 6.17
CA MET A 60 -2.38 15.49 6.42
C MET A 60 -1.70 16.44 5.43
N CYS A 61 -1.39 15.98 4.20
CA CYS A 61 -0.68 16.80 3.20
C CYS A 61 -1.59 17.80 2.45
N LYS A 62 -2.92 17.61 2.46
CA LYS A 62 -3.92 18.58 1.97
C LYS A 62 -3.54 19.20 0.61
N ASP A 63 -3.31 20.51 0.57
CA ASP A 63 -3.04 21.28 -0.65
C ASP A 63 -1.73 20.86 -1.35
N LEU A 64 -0.89 20.05 -0.72
CA LEU A 64 0.30 19.46 -1.32
C LEU A 64 0.01 18.21 -2.16
N PHE A 65 -1.16 17.58 -2.04
CA PHE A 65 -1.46 16.36 -2.81
C PHE A 65 -1.29 16.53 -4.34
N PRO A 66 -1.63 17.66 -4.97
CA PRO A 66 -1.31 17.93 -6.38
C PRO A 66 0.17 17.94 -6.75
N GLU A 67 1.08 18.17 -5.82
CA GLU A 67 2.53 18.11 -6.07
C GLU A 67 3.10 16.73 -5.74
N LEU A 68 2.47 16.04 -4.78
CA LEU A 68 2.94 14.76 -4.27
C LEU A 68 2.44 13.56 -5.06
N GLY A 69 1.28 13.69 -5.74
CA GLY A 69 0.61 12.62 -6.45
C GLY A 69 1.39 12.10 -7.66
N GLU A 70 1.50 10.78 -7.74
CA GLU A 70 2.19 10.04 -8.80
C GLU A 70 1.23 9.01 -9.43
N ASP A 71 1.45 8.66 -10.69
CA ASP A 71 0.79 7.50 -11.29
C ASP A 71 1.40 6.17 -10.79
N LEU A 72 0.78 5.05 -11.16
CA LEU A 72 1.20 3.71 -10.72
C LEU A 72 2.55 3.24 -11.32
N ARG A 73 3.09 3.94 -12.31
CA ARG A 73 4.43 3.72 -12.89
C ARG A 73 5.44 4.74 -12.37
N GLY A 74 5.02 5.59 -11.42
CA GLY A 74 5.81 6.65 -10.83
C GLY A 74 7.03 6.16 -10.04
N PRO A 75 7.99 7.06 -9.77
CA PRO A 75 9.25 6.72 -9.12
C PRO A 75 9.07 6.06 -7.75
N SER A 76 8.08 6.48 -6.96
CA SER A 76 7.83 5.90 -5.65
C SER A 76 7.35 4.46 -5.74
N VAL A 77 6.44 4.16 -6.68
CA VAL A 77 5.95 2.80 -6.90
C VAL A 77 7.08 1.89 -7.40
N ASN A 78 7.94 2.40 -8.29
CA ASN A 78 9.13 1.67 -8.75
C ASN A 78 10.12 1.35 -7.61
N GLU A 79 10.27 2.25 -6.63
CA GLU A 79 11.08 1.94 -5.44
C GLU A 79 10.43 0.85 -4.58
N VAL A 80 9.09 0.86 -4.43
CA VAL A 80 8.38 -0.20 -3.71
C VAL A 80 8.50 -1.55 -4.42
N ARG A 81 8.42 -1.59 -5.76
CA ARG A 81 8.69 -2.79 -6.57
C ARG A 81 10.05 -3.40 -6.24
N LYS A 82 11.11 -2.60 -6.23
CA LYS A 82 12.46 -3.06 -5.86
C LYS A 82 12.53 -3.61 -4.43
N ILE A 83 11.76 -3.06 -3.50
CA ILE A 83 11.69 -3.57 -2.12
C ILE A 83 10.97 -4.93 -2.11
N ALA A 84 9.83 -5.05 -2.80
CA ALA A 84 9.04 -6.26 -2.90
C ALA A 84 9.83 -7.42 -3.55
N GLU A 85 10.40 -7.17 -4.73
CA GLU A 85 11.25 -8.11 -5.48
C GLU A 85 12.46 -8.55 -4.63
N GLY A 86 13.16 -7.61 -4.00
CA GLY A 86 14.31 -7.90 -3.15
C GLY A 86 13.97 -8.68 -1.86
N ARG A 87 12.72 -8.63 -1.40
CA ARG A 87 12.24 -9.39 -0.24
C ARG A 87 11.57 -10.71 -0.62
N ASN A 88 11.28 -10.92 -1.91
CA ASN A 88 10.39 -11.97 -2.41
C ASN A 88 9.06 -11.98 -1.64
N ALA A 89 8.44 -10.80 -1.52
CA ALA A 89 7.20 -10.61 -0.76
C ALA A 89 6.37 -9.47 -1.37
N SER A 90 5.05 -9.52 -1.15
CA SER A 90 4.15 -8.48 -1.62
C SER A 90 4.05 -7.31 -0.63
N ILE A 91 3.72 -6.13 -1.14
CA ILE A 91 3.56 -4.91 -0.34
C ILE A 91 2.26 -4.21 -0.72
N ILE A 92 1.47 -3.80 0.28
CA ILE A 92 0.33 -2.90 0.12
C ILE A 92 0.64 -1.59 0.84
N PHE A 93 0.44 -0.47 0.17
CA PHE A 93 0.62 0.86 0.78
C PHE A 93 -0.33 1.89 0.20
N GLY A 94 -0.64 2.93 0.98
CA GLY A 94 -1.47 4.03 0.52
C GLY A 94 -0.66 5.16 -0.15
N MET A 95 -1.22 5.76 -1.20
CA MET A 95 -0.66 6.94 -1.86
C MET A 95 -1.73 7.83 -2.51
N PRO A 96 -1.44 9.13 -2.74
CA PRO A 96 -2.20 9.94 -3.68
C PRO A 96 -1.86 9.47 -5.11
N GLU A 97 -2.73 8.67 -5.70
CA GLU A 97 -2.61 8.23 -7.09
C GLU A 97 -3.08 9.34 -8.03
N ARG A 98 -2.24 9.69 -8.99
CA ARG A 98 -2.63 10.50 -10.14
C ARG A 98 -2.97 9.61 -11.31
N ASP A 99 -4.18 9.76 -11.83
CA ASP A 99 -4.58 9.14 -13.07
C ASP A 99 -3.77 9.72 -14.24
N GLU A 100 -3.15 8.85 -15.03
CA GLU A 100 -2.22 9.21 -16.11
C GLU A 100 -2.93 10.01 -17.23
N GLU A 101 -4.19 9.69 -17.52
CA GLU A 101 -4.93 10.29 -18.64
C GLU A 101 -5.61 11.60 -18.24
N THR A 102 -6.22 11.63 -17.07
CA THR A 102 -7.07 12.74 -16.63
C THR A 102 -6.37 13.70 -15.66
N GLY A 103 -5.25 13.28 -15.06
CA GLY A 103 -4.54 14.01 -14.01
C GLY A 103 -5.29 14.07 -12.68
N VAL A 104 -6.46 13.42 -12.57
CA VAL A 104 -7.29 13.38 -11.37
C VAL A 104 -6.59 12.63 -10.25
N LEU A 105 -6.71 13.13 -9.03
CA LEU A 105 -6.17 12.48 -7.85
C LEU A 105 -7.18 11.56 -7.18
N TYR A 106 -6.67 10.44 -6.69
CA TYR A 106 -7.39 9.45 -5.91
C TYR A 106 -6.60 9.08 -4.66
N ASN A 107 -7.31 8.85 -3.56
CA ASN A 107 -6.75 8.19 -2.40
C ASN A 107 -6.74 6.69 -2.72
N SER A 108 -5.56 6.13 -2.92
CA SER A 108 -5.43 4.76 -3.43
C SER A 108 -4.64 3.87 -2.50
N SER A 109 -5.07 2.61 -2.45
CA SER A 109 -4.29 1.48 -1.94
C SER A 109 -3.61 0.81 -3.11
N VAL A 110 -2.29 0.69 -3.08
CA VAL A 110 -1.49 0.10 -4.15
C VAL A 110 -0.91 -1.22 -3.66
N TYR A 111 -1.25 -2.30 -4.37
CA TYR A 111 -0.66 -3.62 -4.23
C TYR A 111 0.52 -3.75 -5.19
N VAL A 112 1.65 -4.24 -4.68
CA VAL A 112 2.84 -4.59 -5.45
C VAL A 112 3.17 -6.04 -5.13
N SER A 113 3.18 -6.91 -6.14
CA SER A 113 3.52 -8.32 -5.97
C SER A 113 5.03 -8.54 -5.83
N SER A 114 5.42 -9.73 -5.36
CA SER A 114 6.83 -10.17 -5.33
C SER A 114 7.48 -10.21 -6.72
N ASP A 115 6.69 -10.45 -7.77
CA ASP A 115 7.13 -10.47 -9.18
C ASP A 115 7.05 -9.08 -9.84
N GLY A 116 6.61 -8.08 -9.07
CA GLY A 116 6.56 -6.67 -9.44
C GLY A 116 5.25 -6.20 -10.06
N ASP A 117 4.21 -7.03 -10.20
CA ASP A 117 2.91 -6.57 -10.69
C ASP A 117 2.34 -5.49 -9.77
N VAL A 118 1.72 -4.46 -10.37
CA VAL A 118 1.17 -3.30 -9.64
C VAL A 118 -0.33 -3.19 -9.91
N VAL A 119 -1.12 -3.13 -8.85
CA VAL A 119 -2.57 -2.90 -8.93
C VAL A 119 -2.97 -1.79 -7.96
N GLY A 120 -3.64 -0.76 -8.48
CA GLY A 120 -4.22 0.32 -7.68
C GLY A 120 -5.71 0.10 -7.44
N TYR A 121 -6.14 0.27 -6.19
CA TYR A 121 -7.53 0.42 -5.80
C TYR A 121 -7.79 1.86 -5.34
N ARG A 122 -8.67 2.55 -6.07
CA ARG A 122 -9.10 3.93 -5.76
C ARG A 122 -10.26 3.89 -4.76
N LYS A 123 -10.12 4.59 -3.63
CA LYS A 123 -11.13 4.62 -2.55
C LYS A 123 -12.51 5.02 -3.09
N LEU A 124 -13.49 4.11 -2.95
CA LEU A 124 -14.87 4.33 -3.44
C LEU A 124 -15.61 5.40 -2.64
N TYR A 125 -15.36 5.45 -1.32
CA TYR A 125 -16.05 6.33 -0.38
C TYR A 125 -15.04 7.19 0.41
N PRO A 126 -14.47 8.25 -0.20
CA PRO A 126 -13.66 9.22 0.52
C PRO A 126 -14.49 9.90 1.61
N ALA A 127 -13.92 10.03 2.81
CA ALA A 127 -14.61 10.63 3.94
C ALA A 127 -14.68 12.15 3.77
N ASN A 128 -15.88 12.72 3.90
CA ASN A 128 -16.10 14.16 3.79
C ASN A 128 -17.11 14.64 4.84
N PHE A 129 -16.87 14.24 6.09
CA PHE A 129 -17.67 14.56 7.26
C PHE A 129 -16.75 14.71 8.48
N GLY A 130 -17.18 15.46 9.48
CA GLY A 130 -16.37 15.69 10.69
C GLY A 130 -15.03 16.36 10.34
N PRO A 131 -13.88 15.82 10.81
CA PRO A 131 -12.56 16.38 10.51
C PRO A 131 -12.05 16.03 9.10
N PHE A 132 -12.79 15.24 8.33
CA PHE A 132 -12.33 14.71 7.04
C PHE A 132 -12.86 15.55 5.87
N GLU A 133 -11.95 15.89 4.96
CA GLU A 133 -12.19 16.78 3.81
C GLU A 133 -11.74 16.11 2.50
N GLU A 134 -11.73 14.78 2.41
CA GLU A 134 -11.06 14.07 1.31
C GLU A 134 -11.62 14.41 -0.07
N LEU A 135 -12.91 14.75 -0.20
CA LEU A 135 -13.50 15.09 -1.50
C LEU A 135 -13.04 16.45 -2.05
N GLN A 136 -12.36 17.27 -1.23
CA GLN A 136 -11.66 18.46 -1.72
C GLN A 136 -10.45 18.07 -2.60
N TYR A 137 -9.77 16.97 -2.26
CA TYR A 137 -8.51 16.56 -2.87
C TYR A 137 -8.63 15.38 -3.82
N PHE A 138 -9.51 14.42 -3.49
CA PHE A 138 -9.61 13.13 -4.15
C PHE A 138 -10.98 12.90 -4.76
N ARG A 139 -11.02 12.23 -5.92
CA ARG A 139 -12.27 11.74 -6.50
C ARG A 139 -12.58 10.33 -6.01
N ARG A 140 -13.86 9.93 -6.19
CA ARG A 140 -14.33 8.59 -5.88
C ARG A 140 -13.81 7.61 -6.93
N GLY A 141 -13.26 6.48 -6.47
CA GLY A 141 -13.12 5.32 -7.34
C GLY A 141 -14.49 4.78 -7.78
N SER A 142 -14.49 3.95 -8.82
CA SER A 142 -15.71 3.34 -9.39
C SER A 142 -15.68 1.82 -9.40
N GLU A 143 -14.57 1.19 -9.01
CA GLU A 143 -14.36 -0.26 -9.16
C GLU A 143 -13.85 -0.89 -7.87
N LEU A 144 -14.39 -2.07 -7.55
CA LEU A 144 -13.78 -2.98 -6.60
C LEU A 144 -12.69 -3.79 -7.32
N LYS A 145 -11.51 -3.88 -6.71
CA LYS A 145 -10.41 -4.71 -7.20
C LYS A 145 -10.27 -5.94 -6.31
N VAL A 146 -10.09 -7.11 -6.95
CA VAL A 146 -9.75 -8.38 -6.29
C VAL A 146 -8.43 -8.82 -6.93
N VAL A 147 -7.44 -9.11 -6.08
CA VAL A 147 -6.07 -9.51 -6.45
C VAL A 147 -5.69 -10.79 -5.74
#